data_AF-A0A0J6TGC7-F1
#
_entry.id   AF-A0A0J6TGC7-F1
#
_cell.length_a   1.000
_cell.length_b   1.000
_cell.length_c   1.000
_cell.angle_alpha   90.00
_cell.angle_beta   90.00
_cell.angle_gamma   90.00
#
_symmetry.space_group_name_H-M   'P 1'
#
loop_
_entity.id
_entity.type
_entity.pdbx_description
1 polymer ?
#
loop_
_entity_poly.entity_id
_entity_poly.type
_entity_poly.pdbx_seq_one_letter_code
_entity_poly.pdbx_strand_id
1 'polypeptide(L)'
;MLRSVLATLLVLAAAPALAQPRPDPDWPCAQRKVSTLGPGAVWTGPDPTQALAEWGNDTDAALLAQKIASRRLPLEEVDGLLDAFVAKLDKAEKETRLTRVFAGVFEVLNGERDKVVAGIGRYARGQRVMAERIRDEAGKISEVKTSPDVPDTKELAELETRFNWDKRIFQERSQSLTYVCEVPTLLEQRLGAIAKKIQARL
;
A
#
# COMPACT_ATOMS: atom_id res chain seq x y z
N MET A 1 18.73 -2.46 72.68
CA MET A 1 17.59 -3.24 72.17
C MET A 1 17.14 -2.65 70.86
N LEU A 2 17.14 -3.49 69.84
CA LEU A 2 16.96 -3.23 68.40
C LEU A 2 15.62 -2.55 68.13
N ARG A 3 15.60 -1.41 67.44
CA ARG A 3 14.39 -0.89 66.78
C ARG A 3 14.62 -0.88 65.28
N SER A 4 13.97 -1.85 64.65
CA SER A 4 14.16 -2.30 63.28
C SER A 4 13.85 -1.22 62.25
N VAL A 5 14.79 -1.10 61.32
CA VAL A 5 14.67 -0.49 60.00
C VAL A 5 13.77 -1.39 59.13
N LEU A 6 12.73 -0.84 58.52
CA LEU A 6 12.14 -1.39 57.28
C LEU A 6 11.38 -0.27 56.55
N ALA A 7 12.13 0.48 55.74
CA ALA A 7 11.58 1.35 54.72
C ALA A 7 11.29 0.50 53.48
N THR A 8 10.02 0.21 53.23
CA THR A 8 9.57 -0.53 52.05
C THR A 8 9.56 0.43 50.86
N LEU A 9 10.62 0.41 50.04
CA LEU A 9 10.67 1.09 48.75
C LEU A 9 9.81 0.31 47.74
N LEU A 10 8.60 0.80 47.47
CA LEU A 10 7.77 0.33 46.37
C LEU A 10 8.23 1.02 45.09
N VAL A 11 9.13 0.39 44.33
CA VAL A 11 9.53 0.86 43.00
C VAL A 11 8.38 0.56 42.04
N LEU A 12 7.59 1.58 41.71
CA LEU A 12 6.65 1.55 40.59
C LEU A 12 7.45 1.36 39.29
N ALA A 13 7.41 0.17 38.73
CA ALA A 13 7.82 -0.09 37.36
C ALA A 13 6.81 0.59 36.42
N ALA A 14 7.07 1.85 36.07
CA ALA A 14 6.39 2.52 34.97
C ALA A 14 6.87 1.88 33.66
N ALA A 15 6.18 0.83 33.21
CA ALA A 15 6.34 0.36 31.84
C ALA A 15 5.95 1.52 30.91
N PRO A 16 6.79 1.91 29.93
CA PRO A 16 6.39 2.91 28.95
C PRO A 16 5.20 2.34 28.18
N ALA A 17 4.02 2.92 28.40
CA ALA A 17 2.87 2.69 27.55
C ALA A 17 3.19 3.31 26.19
N LEU A 18 3.75 2.50 25.27
CA LEU A 18 3.89 2.89 23.88
C LEU A 18 2.47 3.14 23.35
N ALA A 19 2.14 4.41 23.13
CA ALA A 19 0.86 4.81 22.57
C ALA A 19 0.64 4.06 21.25
N GLN A 20 -0.40 3.22 21.20
CA GLN A 20 -0.84 2.61 19.95
C GLN A 20 -1.17 3.76 18.98
N PRO A 21 -0.56 3.79 17.78
CA PRO A 21 -0.86 4.81 16.78
C PRO A 21 -2.38 4.83 16.54
N ARG A 22 -3.00 6.02 16.60
CA ARG A 22 -4.43 6.17 16.32
C ARG A 22 -4.73 5.58 14.94
N PRO A 23 -5.85 4.85 14.76
CA PRO A 23 -6.25 4.38 13.44
C PRO A 23 -6.38 5.55 12.47
N ASP A 24 -5.74 5.45 11.30
CA ASP A 24 -5.90 6.45 10.23
C ASP A 24 -7.35 6.36 9.72
N PRO A 25 -8.19 7.40 9.93
CA PRO A 25 -9.59 7.37 9.54
C PRO A 25 -9.80 7.34 8.02
N ASP A 26 -8.74 7.58 7.25
CA ASP A 26 -8.70 7.52 5.79
C ASP A 26 -8.03 6.24 5.28
N TRP A 27 -7.75 5.27 6.15
CA TRP A 27 -7.18 3.99 5.76
C TRP A 27 -8.22 2.86 5.89
N PRO A 28 -8.70 2.30 4.78
CA PRO A 28 -9.84 1.39 4.79
C PRO A 28 -9.44 -0.09 4.81
N CYS A 29 -8.14 -0.41 4.69
CA CYS A 29 -7.65 -1.78 4.60
C CYS A 29 -7.36 -2.38 5.98
N ALA A 30 -7.52 -3.70 6.12
CA ALA A 30 -7.23 -4.41 7.37
C ALA A 30 -5.75 -4.36 7.77
N GLN A 31 -4.85 -4.33 6.79
CA GLN A 31 -3.41 -4.16 7.03
C GLN A 31 -3.11 -2.72 7.47
N ARG A 32 -2.08 -2.52 8.30
CA ARG A 32 -1.63 -1.16 8.64
C ARG A 32 -1.06 -0.46 7.41
N LYS A 33 -1.31 0.84 7.31
CA LYS A 33 -0.71 1.69 6.29
C LYS A 33 0.81 1.80 6.53
N VAL A 34 1.59 1.30 5.58
CA VAL A 34 3.05 1.47 5.54
C VAL A 34 3.40 2.34 4.35
N SER A 35 4.01 3.49 4.60
CA SER A 35 4.21 4.55 3.60
C SER A 35 5.37 4.30 2.64
N THR A 36 6.42 3.60 3.06
CA THR A 36 7.58 3.26 2.22
C THR A 36 8.14 1.91 2.65
N LEU A 37 8.61 1.10 1.70
CA LEU A 37 9.35 -0.11 2.00
C LEU A 37 10.83 0.22 2.26
N GLY A 38 11.45 -0.55 3.15
CA GLY A 38 12.91 -0.56 3.27
C GLY A 38 13.50 -1.62 2.33
N PRO A 39 14.58 -1.34 1.58
CA PRO A 39 15.20 -2.31 0.67
C PRO A 39 15.67 -3.58 1.40
N GLY A 40 16.11 -3.44 2.65
CA GLY A 40 16.52 -4.58 3.49
C GLY A 40 15.40 -5.55 3.85
N ALA A 41 14.12 -5.22 3.59
CA ALA A 41 13.01 -6.16 3.79
C ALA A 41 12.98 -7.29 2.73
N VAL A 42 13.58 -7.05 1.55
CA VAL A 42 13.53 -7.97 0.41
C VAL A 42 14.92 -8.32 -0.14
N TRP A 43 15.98 -7.68 0.36
CA TRP A 43 17.32 -7.81 -0.15
C TRP A 43 18.33 -8.20 0.94
N THR A 44 19.13 -9.21 0.62
CA THR A 44 20.20 -9.78 1.43
C THR A 44 21.51 -9.91 0.63
N GLY A 45 21.63 -9.19 -0.50
CA GLY A 45 22.87 -9.10 -1.27
C GLY A 45 23.79 -7.97 -0.79
N PRO A 46 24.73 -7.50 -1.62
CA PRO A 46 25.57 -6.33 -1.33
C PRO A 46 24.75 -5.10 -0.94
N ASP A 47 25.35 -4.17 -0.20
CA ASP A 47 24.68 -2.93 0.21
C ASP A 47 24.12 -2.17 -1.02
N PRO A 48 22.78 -2.04 -1.14
CA PRO A 48 22.17 -1.42 -2.30
C PRO A 48 22.17 0.11 -2.22
N THR A 49 22.67 0.73 -1.14
CA THR A 49 22.53 2.18 -0.88
C THR A 49 23.05 3.03 -2.05
N GLN A 50 24.26 2.78 -2.53
CA GLN A 50 24.81 3.51 -3.68
C GLN A 50 24.04 3.18 -4.97
N ALA A 51 23.70 1.91 -5.17
CA ALA A 51 22.94 1.47 -6.33
C ALA A 51 21.55 2.12 -6.40
N LEU A 52 20.88 2.37 -5.27
CA LEU A 52 19.60 3.06 -5.19
C LEU A 52 19.71 4.54 -5.58
N ALA A 53 20.78 5.22 -5.17
CA ALA A 53 21.03 6.61 -5.54
C ALA A 53 21.32 6.77 -7.04
N GLU A 54 21.89 5.74 -7.68
CA GLU A 54 22.47 5.81 -9.02
C GLU A 54 21.91 4.77 -9.99
N TRP A 55 20.75 4.17 -9.72
CA TRP A 55 20.26 3.01 -10.47
C TRP A 55 20.05 3.32 -11.96
N GLY A 56 19.76 4.58 -12.30
CA GLY A 56 19.60 5.07 -13.67
C GLY A 56 20.90 5.33 -14.43
N ASN A 57 22.06 5.33 -13.76
CA ASN A 57 23.36 5.63 -14.39
C ASN A 57 23.85 4.49 -15.29
N ASP A 58 23.34 3.28 -15.07
CA ASP A 58 23.59 2.11 -15.89
C ASP A 58 22.36 1.84 -16.77
N THR A 59 22.40 2.29 -18.02
CA THR A 59 21.24 2.26 -18.93
C THR A 59 20.71 0.84 -19.14
N ASP A 60 21.59 -0.14 -19.33
CA ASP A 60 21.22 -1.52 -19.56
C ASP A 60 20.59 -2.16 -18.32
N ALA A 61 21.15 -1.90 -17.13
CA ALA A 61 20.58 -2.37 -15.86
C ALA A 61 19.22 -1.72 -15.60
N ALA A 62 19.09 -0.41 -15.87
CA ALA A 62 17.85 0.34 -15.69
C ALA A 62 16.74 -0.13 -16.66
N LEU A 63 17.09 -0.44 -17.92
CA LEU A 63 16.14 -1.00 -18.90
C LEU A 63 15.67 -2.39 -18.47
N LEU A 64 16.59 -3.26 -18.02
CA LEU A 64 16.22 -4.56 -17.50
C LEU A 64 15.32 -4.44 -16.27
N ALA A 65 15.68 -3.58 -15.32
CA ALA A 65 14.92 -3.34 -14.10
C ALA A 65 13.48 -2.91 -14.41
N GLN A 66 13.29 -1.92 -15.29
CA GLN A 66 11.96 -1.49 -15.72
C GLN A 66 11.17 -2.63 -16.39
N LYS A 67 11.84 -3.42 -17.23
CA LYS A 67 11.21 -4.55 -17.93
C LYS A 67 10.73 -5.63 -16.95
N ILE A 68 11.58 -6.07 -16.01
CA ILE A 68 11.24 -7.15 -15.08
C ILE A 68 10.30 -6.69 -13.96
N ALA A 69 10.36 -5.41 -13.57
CA ALA A 69 9.41 -4.81 -12.63
C ALA A 69 7.98 -4.76 -13.19
N SER A 70 7.82 -4.60 -14.51
CA SER A 70 6.51 -4.54 -15.17
C SER A 70 5.59 -5.70 -14.76
N ARG A 71 4.44 -5.38 -14.16
CA ARG A 71 3.41 -6.38 -13.80
C ARG A 71 2.85 -7.16 -14.98
N ARG A 72 3.04 -6.69 -16.21
CA ARG A 72 2.62 -7.39 -17.43
C ARG A 72 3.58 -8.51 -17.82
N LEU A 73 4.82 -8.50 -17.32
CA LEU A 73 5.78 -9.57 -17.55
C LEU A 73 5.49 -10.71 -16.56
N PRO A 74 5.20 -11.93 -17.04
CA PRO A 74 5.06 -13.09 -16.17
C PRO A 74 6.35 -13.34 -15.37
N LEU A 75 6.22 -13.82 -14.12
CA LEU A 75 7.37 -13.96 -13.22
C LEU A 75 8.35 -15.05 -13.68
N GLU A 76 7.86 -16.04 -14.41
CA GLU A 76 8.61 -17.12 -15.03
C GLU A 76 9.55 -16.63 -16.15
N GLU A 77 9.21 -15.54 -16.83
CA GLU A 77 10.05 -14.97 -17.90
C GLU A 77 11.24 -14.16 -17.35
N VAL A 78 11.21 -13.79 -16.07
CA VAL A 78 12.26 -12.98 -15.43
C VAL A 78 13.61 -13.69 -15.44
N ASP A 79 13.61 -15.03 -15.25
CA ASP A 79 14.84 -15.81 -15.18
C ASP A 79 15.65 -15.71 -16.48
N GLY A 80 15.00 -15.93 -17.63
CA GLY A 80 15.66 -15.85 -18.93
C GLY A 80 16.21 -14.46 -19.25
N LEU A 81 15.54 -13.39 -18.79
CA LEU A 81 16.03 -12.01 -18.96
C LEU A 81 17.25 -11.71 -18.08
N LEU A 82 17.27 -12.21 -16.84
CA LEU A 82 18.40 -12.09 -15.95
C LEU A 82 19.60 -12.91 -16.46
N ASP A 83 19.36 -14.14 -16.93
CA ASP A 83 20.42 -15.00 -17.48
C ASP A 83 21.05 -14.37 -18.72
N ALA A 84 20.23 -13.82 -19.62
CA ALA A 84 20.72 -13.11 -20.81
C ALA A 84 21.49 -11.82 -20.48
N PHE A 85 21.17 -11.17 -19.35
CA PHE A 85 21.92 -10.01 -18.86
C PHE A 85 23.27 -10.44 -18.30
N VAL A 86 23.28 -11.42 -17.39
CA VAL A 86 24.50 -11.95 -16.75
C VAL A 86 25.48 -12.52 -17.77
N ALA A 87 25.01 -13.20 -18.82
CA ALA A 87 25.86 -13.77 -19.86
C ALA A 87 26.71 -12.74 -20.62
N LYS A 88 26.37 -11.45 -20.55
CA LYS A 88 27.09 -10.35 -21.19
C LYS A 88 28.08 -9.64 -20.27
N LEU A 89 28.12 -10.01 -18.99
CA LEU A 89 28.91 -9.32 -17.97
C LEU A 89 30.23 -10.03 -17.73
N ASP A 90 31.26 -9.22 -17.47
CA ASP A 90 32.47 -9.73 -16.86
C ASP A 90 32.22 -10.12 -15.40
N LYS A 91 32.93 -11.15 -14.92
CA LYS A 91 32.78 -11.66 -13.56
C LYS A 91 33.00 -10.58 -12.49
N ALA A 92 33.88 -9.62 -12.75
CA ALA A 92 34.18 -8.51 -11.84
C ALA A 92 33.04 -7.49 -11.72
N GLU A 93 32.18 -7.36 -12.74
CA GLU A 93 31.11 -6.36 -12.78
C GLU A 93 29.76 -6.93 -12.34
N LYS A 94 29.62 -8.26 -12.39
CA LYS A 94 28.38 -9.00 -12.17
C LYS A 94 27.63 -8.58 -10.90
N GLU A 95 28.33 -8.56 -9.76
CA GLU A 95 27.74 -8.22 -8.46
C GLU A 95 27.21 -6.78 -8.44
N THR A 96 28.04 -5.83 -8.87
CA THR A 96 27.70 -4.41 -8.93
C THR A 96 26.50 -4.15 -9.85
N ARG A 97 26.49 -4.75 -11.04
CA ARG A 97 25.43 -4.53 -12.03
C ARG A 97 24.12 -5.22 -11.63
N LEU A 98 24.15 -6.42 -11.06
CA LEU A 98 22.94 -7.07 -10.52
C LEU A 98 22.37 -6.31 -9.32
N THR A 99 23.22 -5.73 -8.47
CA THR A 99 22.76 -4.87 -7.38
C THR A 99 22.09 -3.60 -7.92
N ARG A 100 22.58 -3.03 -9.03
CA ARG A 100 21.88 -1.94 -9.75
C ARG A 100 20.55 -2.36 -10.35
N VAL A 101 20.46 -3.56 -10.94
CA VAL A 101 19.17 -4.11 -11.43
C VAL A 101 18.18 -4.23 -10.27
N PHE A 102 18.60 -4.76 -9.12
CA PHE A 102 17.76 -4.82 -7.93
C PHE A 102 17.30 -3.42 -7.50
N ALA A 103 18.22 -2.47 -7.39
CA ALA A 103 17.90 -1.10 -7.01
C ALA A 103 16.85 -0.47 -7.93
N GLY A 104 16.97 -0.65 -9.25
CA GLY A 104 15.96 -0.17 -10.19
C GLY A 104 14.60 -0.86 -10.05
N VAL A 105 14.58 -2.19 -9.82
CA VAL A 105 13.33 -2.93 -9.58
C VAL A 105 12.65 -2.43 -8.30
N PHE A 106 13.43 -2.23 -7.25
CA PHE A 106 12.96 -1.72 -5.97
C PHE A 106 12.33 -0.33 -6.14
N GLU A 107 13.04 0.61 -6.77
CA GLU A 107 12.53 1.98 -6.99
C GLU A 107 11.24 1.98 -7.82
N VAL A 108 11.16 1.20 -8.90
CA VAL A 108 9.97 1.12 -9.75
C VAL A 108 8.78 0.55 -8.96
N LEU A 109 8.94 -0.59 -8.30
CA LEU A 109 7.84 -1.26 -7.60
C LEU A 109 7.43 -0.54 -6.32
N ASN A 110 8.39 0.00 -5.55
CA ASN A 110 8.09 0.82 -4.37
C ASN A 110 7.36 2.11 -4.79
N GLY A 111 7.80 2.78 -5.86
CA GLY A 111 7.11 3.95 -6.39
C GLY A 111 5.69 3.65 -6.90
N GLU A 112 5.46 2.50 -7.54
CA GLU A 112 4.11 2.05 -7.90
C GLU A 112 3.25 1.81 -6.66
N ARG A 113 3.80 1.12 -5.66
CA ARG A 113 3.12 0.82 -4.40
C ARG A 113 2.71 2.09 -3.68
N ASP A 114 3.58 3.08 -3.58
CA ASP A 114 3.30 4.35 -2.90
C ASP A 114 2.15 5.10 -3.57
N LYS A 115 2.09 5.08 -4.91
CA LYS A 115 0.96 5.64 -5.68
C LYS A 115 -0.35 4.91 -5.39
N VAL A 116 -0.32 3.58 -5.31
CA VAL A 116 -1.50 2.76 -4.97
C VAL A 116 -1.95 3.07 -3.56
N VAL A 117 -1.07 3.00 -2.56
CA VAL A 117 -1.36 3.32 -1.14
C VAL A 117 -1.96 4.72 -1.01
N ALA A 118 -1.40 5.72 -1.68
CA ALA A 118 -1.97 7.07 -1.69
C ALA A 118 -3.36 7.11 -2.37
N GLY A 119 -3.56 6.33 -3.43
CA GLY A 119 -4.85 6.15 -4.12
C GLY A 119 -5.92 5.55 -3.23
N ILE A 120 -5.58 4.52 -2.44
CA ILE A 120 -6.47 3.89 -1.45
C ILE A 120 -6.97 4.94 -0.44
N GLY A 121 -6.07 5.78 0.07
CA GLY A 121 -6.46 6.86 0.99
C GLY A 121 -7.42 7.87 0.37
N ARG A 122 -7.17 8.28 -0.89
CA ARG A 122 -8.10 9.16 -1.63
C ARG A 122 -9.46 8.49 -1.85
N TYR A 123 -9.45 7.20 -2.15
CA TYR A 123 -10.65 6.41 -2.36
C TYR A 123 -11.51 6.34 -1.08
N ALA A 124 -10.90 6.06 0.06
CA ALA A 124 -11.57 6.01 1.36
C ALA A 124 -12.24 7.35 1.72
N ARG A 125 -11.54 8.47 1.53
CA ARG A 125 -12.14 9.80 1.69
C ARG A 125 -13.35 10.01 0.80
N GLY A 126 -13.25 9.62 -0.48
CA GLY A 126 -14.38 9.68 -1.41
C GLY A 126 -15.58 8.83 -0.97
N GLN A 127 -15.33 7.65 -0.39
CA GLN A 127 -16.39 6.81 0.18
C GLN A 127 -17.07 7.45 1.40
N ARG A 128 -16.33 8.15 2.26
CA ARG A 128 -16.90 8.87 3.40
C ARG A 128 -17.83 10.00 2.97
N VAL A 129 -17.37 10.84 2.04
CA VAL A 129 -18.17 11.95 1.49
C VAL A 129 -19.45 11.43 0.82
N MET A 130 -19.34 10.31 0.08
CA MET A 130 -20.50 9.66 -0.53
C MET A 130 -21.47 9.12 0.53
N ALA A 131 -20.97 8.51 1.60
CA ALA A 131 -21.80 8.01 2.69
C ALA A 131 -22.52 9.14 3.44
N GLU A 132 -21.87 10.29 3.65
CA GLU A 132 -22.50 11.49 4.21
C GLU A 132 -23.63 11.99 3.30
N ARG A 133 -23.39 12.12 1.99
CA ARG A 133 -24.43 12.50 1.02
C ARG A 133 -25.63 11.55 1.04
N ILE A 134 -25.40 10.24 1.07
CA ILE A 134 -26.47 9.22 1.14
C ILE A 134 -27.30 9.39 2.44
N ARG A 135 -26.66 9.70 3.57
CA ARG A 135 -27.37 9.96 4.83
C ARG A 135 -28.23 11.21 4.75
N ASP A 136 -27.69 12.28 4.17
CA ASP A 136 -28.43 13.54 3.98
C ASP A 136 -29.64 13.35 3.06
N GLU A 137 -29.47 12.60 1.96
CA GLU A 137 -30.56 12.26 1.04
C GLU A 137 -31.63 11.40 1.71
N ALA A 138 -31.23 10.39 2.49
CA ALA A 138 -32.16 9.58 3.27
C ALA A 138 -32.97 10.43 4.26
N GLY A 139 -32.33 11.39 4.94
CA GLY A 139 -32.99 12.33 5.84
C GLY A 139 -34.06 13.17 5.15
N LYS A 140 -33.72 13.76 3.99
CA LYS A 140 -34.66 14.57 3.19
C LYS A 140 -35.84 13.75 2.67
N ILE A 141 -35.59 12.54 2.17
CA ILE A 141 -36.66 11.63 1.71
C ILE A 141 -37.58 11.29 2.89
N SER A 142 -37.02 11.00 4.06
CA SER A 142 -37.80 10.71 5.27
C SER A 142 -38.67 11.90 5.67
N GLU A 143 -38.11 13.11 5.71
CA GLU A 143 -38.83 14.33 6.08
C GLU A 143 -40.07 14.55 5.20
N VAL A 144 -39.91 14.48 3.87
CA VAL A 144 -41.01 14.65 2.92
C VAL A 144 -42.08 13.56 3.09
N LYS A 145 -41.68 12.31 3.28
CA LYS A 145 -42.62 11.18 3.40
C LYS A 145 -43.37 11.13 4.74
N THR A 146 -42.83 11.77 5.78
CA THR A 146 -43.49 11.86 7.09
C THR A 146 -44.34 13.12 7.26
N SER A 147 -44.35 14.02 6.27
CA SER A 147 -45.20 15.21 6.26
C SER A 147 -46.69 14.84 6.16
N PRO A 148 -47.61 15.56 6.84
CA PRO A 148 -49.06 15.31 6.79
C PRO A 148 -49.63 15.38 5.36
N ASP A 149 -49.07 16.26 4.54
CA ASP A 149 -49.35 16.37 3.12
C ASP A 149 -48.10 15.87 2.37
N VAL A 150 -48.09 14.59 1.97
CA VAL A 150 -47.02 14.03 1.12
C VAL A 150 -47.32 14.42 -0.32
N PRO A 151 -46.60 15.39 -0.91
CA PRO A 151 -46.80 15.71 -2.29
C PRO A 151 -45.94 14.74 -3.11
N ASP A 152 -46.57 13.92 -3.96
CA ASP A 152 -45.88 13.11 -4.95
C ASP A 152 -45.34 14.05 -6.05
N THR A 153 -44.23 14.72 -5.73
CA THR A 153 -43.61 15.70 -6.61
C THR A 153 -42.55 15.05 -7.48
N LYS A 154 -42.37 15.62 -8.67
CA LYS A 154 -41.23 15.31 -9.54
C LYS A 154 -39.88 15.43 -8.80
N GLU A 155 -39.77 16.38 -7.88
CA GLU A 155 -38.56 16.63 -7.08
C GLU A 155 -38.27 15.49 -6.11
N LEU A 156 -39.31 14.91 -5.48
CA LEU A 156 -39.16 13.73 -4.62
C LEU A 156 -38.71 12.52 -5.45
N ALA A 157 -39.31 12.29 -6.61
CA ALA A 157 -38.93 11.18 -7.51
C ALA A 157 -37.47 11.30 -7.99
N GLU A 158 -37.01 12.52 -8.32
CA GLU A 158 -35.62 12.79 -8.68
C GLU A 158 -34.65 12.55 -7.52
N LEU A 159 -35.03 12.97 -6.30
CA LEU A 159 -34.25 12.74 -5.08
C LEU A 159 -34.13 11.25 -4.77
N GLU A 160 -35.22 10.49 -4.84
CA GLU A 160 -35.22 9.03 -4.64
C GLU A 160 -34.39 8.30 -5.70
N THR A 161 -34.48 8.73 -6.95
CA THR A 161 -33.66 8.19 -8.04
C THR A 161 -32.19 8.38 -7.71
N ARG A 162 -31.76 9.62 -7.39
CA ARG A 162 -30.37 9.92 -7.03
C ARG A 162 -29.89 9.11 -5.82
N PHE A 163 -30.70 9.03 -4.77
CA PHE A 163 -30.41 8.22 -3.57
C PHE A 163 -30.15 6.75 -3.90
N ASN A 164 -31.01 6.15 -4.74
CA ASN A 164 -30.85 4.75 -5.15
C ASN A 164 -29.60 4.54 -6.00
N TRP A 165 -29.27 5.47 -6.90
CA TRP A 165 -28.03 5.43 -7.68
C TRP A 165 -26.79 5.54 -6.79
N ASP A 166 -26.77 6.50 -5.88
CA ASP A 166 -25.65 6.70 -4.96
C ASP A 166 -25.44 5.51 -4.03
N LYS A 167 -26.52 4.94 -3.49
CA LYS A 167 -26.46 3.72 -2.67
C LYS A 167 -25.87 2.55 -3.45
N ARG A 168 -26.29 2.34 -4.70
CA ARG A 168 -25.75 1.28 -5.55
C ARG A 168 -24.26 1.47 -5.80
N ILE A 169 -23.84 2.68 -6.20
CA ILE A 169 -22.43 3.01 -6.45
C ILE A 169 -21.61 2.82 -5.18
N PHE A 170 -22.11 3.25 -4.02
CA PHE A 170 -21.43 3.06 -2.73
C PHE A 170 -21.23 1.58 -2.41
N GLN A 171 -22.26 0.75 -2.60
CA GLN A 171 -22.18 -0.69 -2.35
C GLN A 171 -21.18 -1.39 -3.28
N GLU A 172 -21.22 -1.10 -4.59
CA GLU A 172 -20.28 -1.64 -5.57
C GLU A 172 -18.83 -1.26 -5.24
N ARG A 173 -18.62 -0.02 -4.84
CA ARG A 173 -17.31 0.49 -4.42
C ARG A 173 -16.82 -0.17 -3.13
N SER A 174 -17.69 -0.26 -2.12
CA SER A 174 -17.36 -0.93 -0.86
C SER A 174 -16.98 -2.40 -1.05
N GLN A 175 -17.63 -3.12 -1.97
CA GLN A 175 -17.26 -4.51 -2.31
C GLN A 175 -15.92 -4.59 -3.05
N SER A 176 -15.64 -3.64 -3.92
CA SER A 176 -14.37 -3.60 -4.69
C SER A 176 -13.15 -3.29 -3.82
N LEU A 177 -13.36 -2.74 -2.63
CA LEU A 177 -12.29 -2.31 -1.72
C LEU A 177 -11.35 -3.45 -1.34
N THR A 178 -11.86 -4.67 -1.16
CA THR A 178 -11.04 -5.84 -0.82
C THR A 178 -9.93 -6.05 -1.85
N TYR A 179 -10.28 -6.07 -3.14
CA TYR A 179 -9.31 -6.24 -4.23
C TYR A 179 -8.31 -5.08 -4.29
N VAL A 180 -8.78 -3.86 -4.05
CA VAL A 180 -7.93 -2.67 -4.03
C VAL A 180 -6.90 -2.75 -2.90
N CYS A 181 -7.30 -3.28 -1.73
CA CYS A 181 -6.42 -3.47 -0.58
C CYS A 181 -5.39 -4.59 -0.76
N GLU A 182 -5.58 -5.52 -1.70
CA GLU A 182 -4.61 -6.59 -2.00
C GLU A 182 -3.47 -6.12 -2.91
N VAL A 183 -3.69 -5.09 -3.73
CA VAL A 183 -2.70 -4.62 -4.72
C VAL A 183 -1.32 -4.29 -4.12
N PRO A 184 -1.20 -3.59 -2.96
CA PRO A 184 0.11 -3.35 -2.34
C PRO A 184 0.83 -4.64 -1.98
N THR A 185 0.12 -5.64 -1.45
CA THR A 185 0.70 -6.94 -1.10
C THR A 185 1.18 -7.69 -2.35
N LEU A 186 0.44 -7.65 -3.45
CA LEU A 186 0.85 -8.28 -4.70
C LEU A 186 2.12 -7.64 -5.29
N LEU A 187 2.26 -6.31 -5.19
CA LEU A 187 3.48 -5.59 -5.58
C LEU A 187 4.67 -6.00 -4.72
N GLU A 188 4.49 -6.10 -3.40
CA GLU A 188 5.51 -6.58 -2.46
C GLU A 188 5.96 -8.02 -2.74
N GLN A 189 5.01 -8.92 -2.99
CA GLN A 189 5.29 -10.32 -3.35
C GLN A 189 6.09 -10.40 -4.65
N ARG A 190 5.71 -9.63 -5.66
CA ARG A 190 6.44 -9.55 -6.93
C ARG A 190 7.87 -9.03 -6.73
N LEU A 191 8.03 -7.95 -5.97
CA LEU A 191 9.34 -7.38 -5.62
C LEU A 191 10.22 -8.43 -4.93
N GLY A 192 9.69 -9.12 -3.90
CA GLY A 192 10.42 -10.18 -3.20
C GLY A 192 10.77 -11.36 -4.09
N ALA A 193 9.90 -11.75 -5.03
CA ALA A 193 10.19 -12.83 -5.98
C ALA A 193 11.32 -12.45 -6.94
N ILE A 194 11.29 -11.24 -7.49
CA ILE A 194 12.34 -10.75 -8.40
C ILE A 194 13.66 -10.58 -7.64
N ALA A 195 13.64 -10.02 -6.43
CA ALA A 195 14.82 -9.88 -5.59
C ALA A 195 15.51 -11.23 -5.38
N LYS A 196 14.78 -12.28 -4.98
CA LYS A 196 15.33 -13.64 -4.85
C LYS A 196 15.94 -14.17 -6.14
N LYS A 197 15.32 -13.93 -7.30
CA LYS A 197 15.84 -14.34 -8.61
C LYS A 197 17.14 -13.62 -8.98
N ILE A 198 17.28 -12.34 -8.62
CA ILE A 198 18.53 -11.58 -8.79
C ILE A 198 19.61 -12.13 -7.85
N GLN A 199 19.26 -12.37 -6.59
CA GLN A 199 20.20 -12.87 -5.58
C GLN A 199 20.75 -14.26 -5.91
N ALA A 200 19.92 -15.14 -6.46
CA ALA A 200 20.35 -16.46 -6.93
C ALA A 200 21.42 -16.39 -8.04
N ARG A 201 21.63 -15.20 -8.63
CA ARG A 201 22.58 -14.94 -9.70
C ARG A 201 23.71 -14.02 -9.29
N LEU A 202 23.80 -13.55 -8.04
CA LEU A 202 25.01 -12.90 -7.54
C LEU A 202 26.16 -13.91 -7.57
#